data_AF-A0A4Y2UDY3-F1
#
_entry.id   AF-A0A4Y2UDY3-F1
#
_cell.length_a   1.000
_cell.length_b   1.000
_cell.length_c   1.000
_cell.angle_alpha   90.00
_cell.angle_beta   90.00
_cell.angle_gamma   90.00
#
_symmetry.space_group_name_H-M   'P 1'
#
loop_
_entity.id
_entity.type
_entity.pdbx_description
1 polymer ?
#
loop_
_entity_poly.entity_id
_entity_poly.type
_entity_poly.pdbx_seq_one_letter_code
_entity_poly.pdbx_strand_id
1 'polypeptide(L)'
;HCWKTARILPILKPGKDPTKPISYRPISLLPTLSKLGEKLILTRYLKHARRIRIPIPQQFGFTPKFSTTHQLLRVVEHILEGKSHKLITAAIFLDIAKAFDKVWTQRLIHKLISYNFPHYIIAIIQSYLQDRHFTVSVNNTDSTPRAISVGVPQGGILAPIIFLCFMNDIPKQKNITLSLYADDTAIIAQGKTPQEFVSALQSYIKNLEIWLTSWKIQLNVDKTEAIVFSRISNCPIVHLFGTPIPWKNEVKYLGVTLDRGLTFKSHIDRTRVPLRGTPSSGVTGFTTPRYPSICSPFEF
;
A
#
# COMPACT_ATOMS: atom_id res chain seq x y z
N HIS A 1 -4.35 -23.97 -20.01
CA HIS A 1 -3.80 -24.25 -18.66
C HIS A 1 -2.44 -23.59 -18.39
N CYS A 2 -1.48 -23.59 -19.32
CA CYS A 2 -0.13 -23.03 -19.07
C CYS A 2 -0.10 -21.54 -18.67
N TRP A 3 -1.02 -20.69 -19.18
CA TRP A 3 -1.04 -19.25 -18.88
C TRP A 3 -1.48 -18.89 -17.45
N LYS A 4 -2.17 -19.81 -16.77
CA LYS A 4 -2.77 -19.61 -15.44
C LYS A 4 -1.99 -20.29 -14.31
N THR A 5 -0.80 -20.82 -14.61
CA THR A 5 0.08 -21.46 -13.63
C THR A 5 1.26 -20.53 -13.32
N ALA A 6 1.43 -20.16 -12.05
CA ALA A 6 2.53 -19.33 -11.58
C ALA A 6 3.60 -20.17 -10.86
N ARG A 7 4.88 -19.85 -11.05
CA ARG A 7 5.95 -20.42 -10.21
C ARG A 7 6.31 -19.42 -9.11
N ILE A 8 6.04 -19.77 -7.86
CA ILE A 8 6.32 -18.93 -6.70
C ILE A 8 7.77 -19.14 -6.26
N LEU A 9 8.52 -18.04 -6.21
CA LEU A 9 9.84 -17.98 -5.61
C LEU A 9 9.77 -17.23 -4.27
N PRO A 10 10.03 -17.89 -3.14
CA PRO A 10 10.09 -17.22 -1.84
C PRO A 10 11.38 -16.42 -1.70
N ILE A 11 11.27 -15.11 -1.50
CA ILE A 11 12.42 -14.21 -1.25
C ILE A 11 12.44 -13.81 0.22
N LEU A 12 13.56 -14.04 0.90
CA LEU A 12 13.72 -13.69 2.31
C LEU A 12 13.69 -12.16 2.50
N LYS A 13 12.89 -11.69 3.46
CA LYS A 13 12.88 -10.27 3.87
C LYS A 13 14.21 -9.94 4.56
N PRO A 14 14.83 -8.79 4.26
CA PRO A 14 16.09 -8.39 4.88
C PRO A 14 16.01 -8.41 6.41
N GLY A 15 17.01 -9.04 7.06
CA GLY A 15 17.13 -9.07 8.52
C GLY A 15 16.03 -9.87 9.25
N LYS A 16 15.30 -10.75 8.56
CA LYS A 16 14.30 -11.64 9.17
C LYS A 16 14.81 -13.07 9.26
N ASP A 17 14.29 -13.78 10.25
CA ASP A 17 14.64 -15.17 10.57
C ASP A 17 14.27 -16.12 9.40
N PRO A 18 15.23 -16.80 8.76
CA PRO A 18 14.99 -17.69 7.63
C PRO A 18 14.21 -18.96 7.99
N THR A 19 14.08 -19.30 9.27
CA THR A 19 13.33 -20.49 9.69
C THR A 19 11.82 -20.30 9.64
N LYS A 20 11.34 -19.04 9.57
CA LYS A 20 9.92 -18.71 9.65
C LYS A 20 9.34 -18.41 8.26
N PRO A 21 8.27 -19.10 7.81
CA PRO A 21 7.65 -18.84 6.50
C PRO A 21 7.19 -17.39 6.30
N ILE A 22 6.77 -16.71 7.37
CA ILE A 22 6.33 -15.30 7.33
C ILE A 22 7.46 -14.33 6.98
N SER A 23 8.71 -14.77 7.10
CA SER A 23 9.90 -14.00 6.74
C SER A 23 10.09 -13.91 5.23
N TYR A 24 9.39 -14.72 4.43
CA TYR A 24 9.51 -14.71 2.97
C TYR A 24 8.41 -13.87 2.30
N ARG A 25 8.74 -13.30 1.14
CA ARG A 25 7.79 -12.71 0.19
C ARG A 25 7.63 -13.66 -0.99
N PRO A 26 6.42 -14.14 -1.30
CA PRO A 26 6.20 -15.01 -2.45
C PRO A 26 6.13 -14.17 -3.73
N ILE A 27 7.14 -14.27 -4.61
CA ILE A 27 7.06 -13.64 -5.94
C ILE A 27 6.52 -14.65 -6.95
N SER A 28 5.43 -14.30 -7.62
CA SER A 28 4.82 -15.10 -8.67
C SER A 28 5.51 -14.84 -10.01
N LEU A 29 6.30 -15.80 -10.49
CA LEU A 29 6.79 -15.80 -11.85
C LEU A 29 5.70 -16.33 -12.79
N LEU A 30 5.16 -15.42 -13.60
CA LEU A 30 4.20 -15.75 -14.64
C LEU A 30 4.91 -16.03 -15.98
N PRO A 31 4.37 -16.95 -16.79
CA PRO A 31 4.87 -17.20 -18.15
C PRO A 31 4.89 -15.90 -18.97
N THR A 32 5.89 -15.74 -19.85
CA THR A 32 6.04 -14.54 -20.69
C THR A 32 4.80 -14.24 -21.52
N LEU A 33 4.15 -15.26 -22.08
CA LEU A 33 2.88 -15.11 -22.81
C LEU A 33 1.75 -14.59 -21.92
N SER A 34 1.69 -15.01 -20.65
CA SER A 34 0.71 -14.51 -19.68
C SER A 34 0.94 -13.01 -19.42
N LYS A 35 2.20 -12.58 -19.26
CA LYS A 35 2.56 -11.16 -19.14
C LYS A 35 2.17 -10.33 -20.37
N LEU A 36 2.35 -10.88 -21.58
CA LEU A 36 1.91 -10.21 -22.80
C LEU A 36 0.39 -10.02 -22.82
N GLY A 37 -0.37 -11.07 -22.48
CA GLY A 37 -1.82 -11.01 -22.36
C GLY A 37 -2.27 -9.97 -21.32
N GLU A 38 -1.63 -9.95 -20.15
CA GLU A 38 -1.89 -8.96 -19.10
C GLU A 38 -1.67 -7.52 -19.58
N LYS A 39 -0.61 -7.28 -20.36
CA LYS A 39 -0.33 -5.95 -20.92
C LYS A 39 -1.44 -5.51 -21.88
N LEU A 40 -1.95 -6.41 -22.73
CA LEU A 40 -3.08 -6.11 -23.63
C LEU A 40 -4.36 -5.77 -22.85
N ILE A 41 -4.68 -6.57 -21.82
CA ILE A 41 -5.83 -6.34 -20.94
C ILE A 41 -5.68 -4.99 -20.24
N LEU A 42 -4.48 -4.69 -19.72
CA LEU A 42 -4.17 -3.46 -19.03
C LEU A 42 -4.42 -2.24 -19.92
N THR A 43 -3.96 -2.26 -21.17
CA THR A 43 -4.19 -1.15 -22.12
C THR A 43 -5.68 -0.87 -22.32
N ARG A 44 -6.49 -1.93 -22.48
CA ARG A 44 -7.95 -1.80 -22.65
C ARG A 44 -8.64 -1.32 -21.36
N TYR A 45 -8.22 -1.85 -20.22
CA TYR A 45 -8.71 -1.43 -18.90
C TYR A 45 -8.44 0.06 -18.68
N LEU A 46 -7.19 0.52 -18.87
CA LEU A 46 -6.79 1.90 -18.62
C LEU A 46 -7.53 2.90 -19.51
N LYS A 47 -7.81 2.54 -20.78
CA LYS A 47 -8.63 3.37 -21.67
C LYS A 47 -9.99 3.67 -21.06
N HIS A 48 -10.63 2.68 -20.44
CA HIS A 48 -11.92 2.87 -19.78
C HIS A 48 -11.77 3.56 -18.41
N ALA A 49 -10.83 3.11 -17.58
CA ALA A 49 -10.60 3.64 -16.24
C ALA A 49 -10.34 5.16 -16.23
N ARG A 50 -9.59 5.68 -17.21
CA ARG A 50 -9.34 7.12 -17.37
C ARG A 50 -10.63 7.91 -17.60
N ARG A 51 -11.55 7.39 -18.40
CA ARG A 51 -12.84 8.05 -18.72
C ARG A 51 -13.71 8.22 -17.47
N ILE A 52 -13.64 7.26 -16.55
CA ILE A 52 -14.42 7.24 -15.30
C ILE A 52 -13.60 7.73 -14.09
N ARG A 53 -12.39 8.27 -14.30
CA ARG A 53 -11.50 8.83 -13.27
C ARG A 53 -11.15 7.85 -12.14
N ILE A 54 -10.76 6.63 -12.51
CA ILE A 54 -10.16 5.63 -11.62
C ILE A 54 -8.64 5.58 -11.87
N PRO A 55 -7.80 5.56 -10.81
CA PRO A 55 -8.15 5.57 -9.39
C PRO A 55 -8.56 6.96 -8.87
N ILE A 56 -9.10 7.00 -7.65
CA ILE A 56 -9.40 8.26 -6.96
C ILE A 56 -8.14 9.16 -6.84
N PRO A 57 -8.30 10.49 -6.88
CA PRO A 57 -7.15 11.42 -6.86
C PRO A 57 -6.23 11.29 -5.65
N GLN A 58 -6.72 10.77 -4.53
CA GLN A 58 -5.94 10.58 -3.31
C GLN A 58 -4.95 9.41 -3.38
N GLN A 59 -5.00 8.59 -4.45
CA GLN A 59 -4.18 7.40 -4.65
C GLN A 59 -3.00 7.68 -5.59
N PHE A 60 -1.81 7.74 -5.01
CA PHE A 60 -0.56 8.03 -5.72
C PHE A 60 0.24 6.76 -6.02
N GLY A 61 -0.04 5.65 -5.33
CA GLY A 61 0.61 4.37 -5.56
C GLY A 61 0.20 3.76 -6.89
N PHE A 62 1.18 3.29 -7.66
CA PHE A 62 0.99 2.72 -9.01
C PHE A 62 0.25 3.65 -9.99
N THR A 63 0.16 4.94 -9.69
CA THR A 63 -0.41 5.95 -10.58
C THR A 63 0.73 6.62 -11.36
N PRO A 64 0.65 6.73 -12.70
CA PRO A 64 1.70 7.37 -13.50
C PRO A 64 1.99 8.80 -13.02
N LYS A 65 3.27 9.19 -13.07
CA LYS A 65 3.78 10.51 -12.66
C LYS A 65 3.75 10.82 -11.15
N PHE A 66 3.25 9.91 -10.32
CA PHE A 66 3.32 10.06 -8.86
C PHE A 66 4.36 9.12 -8.26
N SER A 67 5.05 9.60 -7.23
CA SER A 67 6.03 8.83 -6.47
C SER A 67 5.71 8.89 -4.97
N THR A 68 6.42 8.07 -4.19
CA THR A 68 6.36 8.13 -2.72
C THR A 68 6.67 9.53 -2.20
N THR A 69 7.64 10.22 -2.82
CA THR A 69 8.02 11.60 -2.48
C THR A 69 6.86 12.58 -2.68
N HIS A 70 6.11 12.48 -3.77
CA HIS A 70 4.96 13.36 -4.02
C HIS A 70 3.88 13.17 -2.97
N GLN A 71 3.60 11.92 -2.58
CA GLN A 71 2.59 11.63 -1.57
C GLN A 71 3.05 12.05 -0.17
N LEU A 72 4.33 11.90 0.14
CA LEU A 72 4.94 12.37 1.37
C LEU A 72 4.89 13.91 1.45
N LEU A 73 5.29 14.59 0.37
CA LEU A 73 5.25 16.04 0.26
C LEU A 73 3.84 16.57 0.52
N ARG A 74 2.84 16.00 -0.14
CA ARG A 74 1.42 16.34 0.05
C ARG A 74 0.97 16.22 1.51
N VAL A 75 1.42 15.18 2.22
CA VAL A 75 1.11 14.98 3.65
C VAL A 75 1.81 16.05 4.50
N VAL A 76 3.09 16.30 4.25
CA VAL A 76 3.89 17.28 4.99
C VAL A 76 3.36 18.70 4.80
N GLU A 77 3.09 19.10 3.55
CA GLU A 77 2.48 20.40 3.21
C GLU A 77 1.15 20.58 3.93
N HIS A 78 0.27 19.58 3.90
CA HIS A 78 -1.02 19.65 4.59
C HIS A 78 -0.86 19.85 6.10
N ILE A 79 0.11 19.19 6.74
CA ILE A 79 0.42 19.39 8.17
C ILE A 79 0.93 20.82 8.43
N LEU A 80 1.84 21.32 7.59
CA LEU A 80 2.43 22.66 7.73
C LEU A 80 1.39 23.76 7.49
N GLU A 81 0.51 23.60 6.50
CA GLU A 81 -0.63 24.48 6.25
C GLU A 81 -1.59 24.50 7.45
N GLY A 82 -1.90 23.34 8.04
CA GLY A 82 -2.70 23.30 9.26
C GLY A 82 -2.06 24.13 10.37
N LYS A 83 -0.75 23.98 10.56
CA LYS A 83 0.01 24.72 11.57
C LYS A 83 0.00 26.23 11.31
N SER A 84 0.11 26.68 10.07
CA SER A 84 0.05 28.12 9.74
C SER A 84 -1.33 28.72 10.06
N HIS A 85 -2.40 27.92 9.93
CA HIS A 85 -3.76 28.28 10.32
C HIS A 85 -4.08 28.02 11.80
N LYS A 86 -3.08 27.76 12.64
CA LYS A 86 -3.22 27.44 14.08
C LYS A 86 -4.10 26.19 14.34
N LEU A 87 -4.13 25.25 13.40
CA LEU A 87 -4.75 23.94 13.55
C LEU A 87 -3.71 22.90 13.99
N ILE A 88 -4.19 21.90 14.72
CA ILE A 88 -3.43 20.71 15.09
C ILE A 88 -3.79 19.60 14.12
N THR A 89 -2.78 18.91 13.59
CA THR A 89 -2.97 17.79 12.68
C THR A 89 -2.71 16.47 13.41
N ALA A 90 -3.61 15.51 13.27
CA ALA A 90 -3.44 14.14 13.71
C ALA A 90 -3.57 13.19 12.52
N ALA A 91 -2.77 12.13 12.52
CA ALA A 91 -2.76 11.14 11.44
C ALA A 91 -2.77 9.71 12.00
N ILE A 92 -3.45 8.82 11.28
CA ILE A 92 -3.49 7.38 11.52
C ILE A 92 -2.98 6.70 10.25
N PHE A 93 -1.98 5.84 10.39
CA PHE A 93 -1.34 5.08 9.34
C PHE A 93 -1.76 3.62 9.45
N LEU A 94 -2.50 3.14 8.46
CA LEU A 94 -2.99 1.76 8.40
C LEU A 94 -2.02 0.89 7.61
N ASP A 95 -1.87 -0.36 8.05
CA ASP A 95 -1.13 -1.41 7.35
C ASP A 95 -2.12 -2.48 6.86
N ILE A 96 -2.39 -2.54 5.54
CA ILE A 96 -3.31 -3.53 4.97
C ILE A 96 -2.63 -4.90 4.92
N ALA A 97 -3.25 -5.89 5.57
CA ALA A 97 -2.67 -7.22 5.71
C ALA A 97 -2.80 -8.04 4.43
N LYS A 98 -1.68 -8.28 3.74
CA LYS A 98 -1.62 -9.10 2.51
C LYS A 98 -2.58 -8.58 1.44
N ALA A 99 -2.46 -7.30 1.13
CA ALA A 99 -3.35 -6.55 0.25
C ALA A 99 -3.64 -7.24 -1.09
N PHE A 100 -2.62 -7.79 -1.76
CA PHE A 100 -2.75 -8.48 -3.04
C PHE A 100 -3.33 -9.90 -2.91
N ASP A 101 -2.93 -10.65 -1.87
CA ASP A 101 -3.32 -12.05 -1.70
C ASP A 101 -4.79 -12.22 -1.28
N LYS A 102 -5.45 -11.14 -0.84
CA LYS A 102 -6.81 -11.17 -0.29
C LYS A 102 -7.87 -10.49 -1.15
N VAL A 103 -7.52 -10.05 -2.36
CA VAL A 103 -8.51 -9.47 -3.27
C VAL A 103 -9.59 -10.51 -3.58
N TRP A 104 -10.83 -10.19 -3.20
CA TRP A 104 -11.96 -11.09 -3.39
C TRP A 104 -12.54 -10.93 -4.80
N THR A 105 -12.31 -11.93 -5.66
CA THR A 105 -12.65 -11.92 -7.08
C THR A 105 -14.12 -11.54 -7.35
N GLN A 106 -15.09 -12.17 -6.69
CA GLN A 106 -16.51 -11.90 -6.92
C GLN A 106 -16.88 -10.43 -6.62
N ARG A 107 -16.32 -9.87 -5.54
CA ARG A 107 -16.51 -8.46 -5.17
C ARG A 107 -15.80 -7.50 -6.14
N LEU A 108 -14.64 -7.87 -6.66
CA LEU A 108 -13.98 -7.12 -7.73
C LEU A 108 -14.86 -7.07 -8.99
N ILE A 109 -15.42 -8.20 -9.42
CA ILE A 109 -16.33 -8.24 -10.57
C ILE A 109 -17.55 -7.35 -10.32
N HIS A 110 -18.14 -7.42 -9.13
CA HIS A 110 -19.23 -6.51 -8.72
C HIS A 110 -18.82 -5.02 -8.85
N LYS A 111 -17.62 -4.63 -8.39
CA LYS A 111 -17.12 -3.26 -8.57
C LYS A 111 -16.99 -2.88 -10.04
N LEU A 112 -16.40 -3.74 -10.86
CA LEU A 112 -16.22 -3.47 -12.29
C LEU A 112 -17.56 -3.26 -13.02
N ILE A 113 -18.58 -4.04 -12.66
CA ILE A 113 -19.96 -3.86 -13.15
C ILE A 113 -20.49 -2.50 -12.69
N SER A 114 -20.38 -2.17 -11.40
CA SER A 114 -20.86 -0.90 -10.84
C SER A 114 -20.16 0.34 -11.43
N TYR A 115 -18.90 0.18 -11.87
CA TYR A 115 -18.13 1.21 -12.55
C TYR A 115 -18.39 1.27 -14.07
N ASN A 116 -19.37 0.51 -14.58
CA ASN A 116 -19.76 0.44 -15.98
C ASN A 116 -18.62 0.05 -16.93
N PHE A 117 -17.73 -0.85 -16.50
CA PHE A 117 -16.75 -1.43 -17.42
C PHE A 117 -17.45 -2.24 -18.52
N PRO A 118 -16.88 -2.28 -19.75
CA PRO A 118 -17.43 -3.09 -20.83
C PRO A 118 -17.41 -4.57 -20.44
N HIS A 119 -18.48 -5.28 -20.79
CA HIS A 119 -18.66 -6.69 -20.43
C HIS A 119 -17.47 -7.57 -20.84
N TYR A 120 -16.88 -7.33 -22.01
CA TYR A 120 -15.71 -8.08 -22.48
C TYR A 120 -14.47 -7.92 -21.57
N ILE A 121 -14.26 -6.73 -20.98
CA ILE A 121 -13.14 -6.51 -20.05
C ILE A 121 -13.40 -7.28 -18.75
N ILE A 122 -14.64 -7.23 -18.26
CA ILE A 122 -15.06 -7.93 -17.05
C ILE A 122 -14.88 -9.44 -17.22
N ALA A 123 -15.36 -10.00 -18.33
CA ALA A 123 -15.23 -11.42 -18.64
C ALA A 123 -13.77 -11.87 -18.73
N ILE A 124 -12.90 -11.06 -19.36
CA ILE A 124 -11.47 -11.39 -19.46
C ILE A 124 -10.77 -11.32 -18.09
N ILE A 125 -11.07 -10.30 -17.27
CA ILE A 125 -10.50 -10.20 -15.91
C ILE A 125 -10.99 -11.36 -15.03
N GLN A 126 -12.27 -11.70 -15.10
CA GLN A 126 -12.84 -12.83 -14.39
C GLN A 126 -12.15 -14.14 -14.79
N SER A 127 -12.05 -14.41 -16.10
CA SER A 127 -11.34 -15.58 -16.62
C SER A 127 -9.87 -15.60 -16.19
N TYR A 128 -9.19 -14.46 -16.18
CA TYR A 128 -7.79 -14.36 -15.76
C TYR A 128 -7.59 -14.70 -14.27
N LEU A 129 -8.54 -14.37 -13.40
CA LEU A 129 -8.48 -14.61 -11.97
C LEU A 129 -8.98 -16.01 -11.55
N GLN A 130 -9.81 -16.67 -12.37
CA GLN A 130 -10.34 -18.01 -12.10
C GLN A 130 -9.41 -19.13 -12.56
N ASP A 131 -9.49 -20.27 -11.87
CA ASP A 131 -8.76 -21.53 -12.15
C ASP A 131 -7.23 -21.38 -12.21
N ARG A 132 -6.70 -20.51 -11.35
CA ARG A 132 -5.27 -20.27 -11.23
C ARG A 132 -4.62 -21.34 -10.38
N HIS A 133 -3.41 -21.73 -10.79
CA HIS A 133 -2.59 -22.69 -10.08
C HIS A 133 -1.22 -22.08 -9.77
N PHE A 134 -0.56 -22.60 -8.76
CA PHE A 134 0.82 -22.26 -8.46
C PHE A 134 1.64 -23.48 -8.04
N THR A 135 2.93 -23.42 -8.32
CA THR A 135 3.96 -24.29 -7.75
C THR A 135 4.91 -23.43 -6.92
N VAL A 136 5.47 -23.97 -5.83
CA VAL A 136 6.49 -23.29 -5.03
C VAL A 136 7.83 -23.91 -5.38
N SER A 137 8.80 -23.07 -5.75
CA SER A 137 10.14 -23.51 -6.13
C SER A 137 11.13 -23.17 -5.01
N VAL A 138 11.80 -24.19 -4.47
CA VAL A 138 12.86 -24.05 -3.45
C VAL A 138 14.04 -24.89 -3.90
N ASN A 139 15.24 -24.30 -3.95
CA ASN A 139 16.47 -24.97 -4.39
C ASN A 139 16.29 -25.71 -5.73
N ASN A 140 15.67 -25.05 -6.72
CA ASN A 140 15.36 -25.58 -8.05
C ASN A 140 14.45 -26.83 -8.08
N THR A 141 13.76 -27.13 -6.97
CA THR A 141 12.77 -28.19 -6.91
C THR A 141 11.38 -27.57 -6.78
N ASP A 142 10.47 -27.97 -7.66
CA ASP A 142 9.10 -27.47 -7.68
C ASP A 142 8.17 -28.39 -6.87
N SER A 143 7.28 -27.77 -6.08
CA SER A 143 6.21 -28.49 -5.39
C SER A 143 5.14 -29.00 -6.37
N THR A 144 4.28 -29.90 -5.89
CA THR A 144 3.02 -30.22 -6.57
C THR A 144 2.18 -28.95 -6.80
N PRO A 145 1.48 -28.81 -7.93
CA PRO A 145 0.58 -27.69 -8.18
C PRO A 145 -0.53 -27.58 -7.13
N ARG A 146 -0.84 -26.35 -6.71
CA ARG A 146 -1.97 -26.02 -5.83
C ARG A 146 -2.85 -24.96 -6.48
N ALA A 147 -4.15 -25.01 -6.23
CA ALA A 147 -5.09 -24.01 -6.73
C ALA A 147 -5.04 -22.72 -5.89
N ILE A 148 -5.22 -21.58 -6.55
CA ILE A 148 -5.43 -20.27 -5.90
C ILE A 148 -6.91 -19.93 -6.00
N SER A 149 -7.56 -19.75 -4.85
CA SER A 149 -8.97 -19.38 -4.78
C SER A 149 -9.22 -17.88 -4.66
N VAL A 150 -8.25 -17.11 -4.14
CA VAL A 150 -8.37 -15.67 -3.86
C VAL A 150 -7.05 -14.94 -4.10
N GLY A 151 -7.15 -13.62 -4.32
CA GLY A 151 -6.00 -12.76 -4.51
C GLY A 151 -5.53 -12.64 -5.95
N VAL A 152 -4.56 -11.74 -6.15
CA VAL A 152 -3.89 -11.51 -7.43
C VAL A 152 -2.40 -11.88 -7.30
N PRO A 153 -1.78 -12.42 -8.36
CA PRO A 153 -0.39 -12.87 -8.31
C PRO A 153 0.56 -11.69 -8.05
N GLN A 154 1.34 -11.78 -6.97
CA GLN A 154 2.37 -10.78 -6.66
C GLN A 154 3.47 -10.81 -7.73
N GLY A 155 3.56 -9.77 -8.55
CA GLY A 155 4.46 -9.71 -9.73
C GLY A 155 3.73 -9.77 -11.08
N GLY A 156 2.41 -9.93 -11.07
CA GLY A 156 1.57 -9.71 -12.25
C GLY A 156 1.46 -8.22 -12.61
N ILE A 157 1.34 -7.92 -13.90
CA ILE A 157 1.17 -6.58 -14.47
C ILE A 157 -0.22 -6.03 -14.11
N LEU A 158 -1.25 -6.88 -14.06
CA LEU A 158 -2.61 -6.46 -13.71
C LEU A 158 -2.85 -6.31 -12.20
N ALA A 159 -2.04 -6.97 -11.37
CA ALA A 159 -2.26 -7.04 -9.92
C ALA A 159 -2.34 -5.65 -9.25
N PRO A 160 -1.41 -4.71 -9.50
CA PRO A 160 -1.50 -3.35 -8.98
C PRO A 160 -2.80 -2.65 -9.34
N ILE A 161 -3.20 -2.70 -10.62
CA ILE A 161 -4.36 -1.97 -11.12
C ILE A 161 -5.68 -2.55 -10.61
N ILE A 162 -5.76 -3.87 -10.49
CA ILE A 162 -6.89 -4.54 -9.86
C ILE A 162 -7.03 -4.10 -8.40
N PHE A 163 -5.92 -4.01 -7.67
CA PHE A 163 -5.93 -3.53 -6.29
C PHE A 163 -6.37 -2.06 -6.19
N LEU A 164 -5.86 -1.18 -7.07
CA LEU A 164 -6.30 0.21 -7.13
C LEU A 164 -7.82 0.33 -7.38
N CYS A 165 -8.34 -0.46 -8.32
CA CYS A 165 -9.77 -0.53 -8.60
C CYS A 165 -10.57 -0.99 -7.37
N PHE A 166 -10.03 -1.93 -6.61
CA PHE A 166 -10.67 -2.47 -5.42
C PHE A 166 -10.75 -1.44 -4.27
N MET A 167 -9.68 -0.66 -4.09
CA MET A 167 -9.60 0.40 -3.06
C MET A 167 -10.30 1.71 -3.47
N ASN A 168 -10.77 1.82 -4.71
CA ASN A 168 -11.22 3.08 -5.30
C ASN A 168 -12.42 3.74 -4.60
N ASP A 169 -13.29 2.96 -3.97
CA ASP A 169 -14.47 3.42 -3.23
C ASP A 169 -14.26 3.44 -1.71
N ILE A 170 -13.00 3.49 -1.24
CA ILE A 170 -12.71 3.73 0.17
C ILE A 170 -13.50 4.98 0.64
N PRO A 171 -14.15 4.94 1.83
CA PRO A 171 -15.02 6.01 2.27
C PRO A 171 -14.33 7.37 2.26
N LYS A 172 -15.05 8.42 1.88
CA LYS A 172 -14.58 9.81 1.89
C LYS A 172 -15.41 10.61 2.87
N GLN A 173 -14.78 11.56 3.58
CA GLN A 173 -15.42 12.42 4.56
C GLN A 173 -14.80 13.81 4.50
N LYS A 174 -15.61 14.87 4.62
CA LYS A 174 -15.18 16.27 4.41
C LYS A 174 -14.00 16.70 5.29
N ASN A 175 -13.98 16.26 6.56
CA ASN A 175 -12.94 16.65 7.53
C ASN A 175 -11.78 15.65 7.60
N ILE A 176 -11.64 14.81 6.57
CA ILE A 176 -10.62 13.77 6.47
C ILE A 176 -9.86 13.93 5.16
N THR A 177 -8.55 14.09 5.28
CA THR A 177 -7.63 14.02 4.15
C THR A 177 -7.10 12.59 4.06
N LEU A 178 -7.39 11.93 2.93
CA LEU A 178 -6.82 10.63 2.60
C LEU A 178 -5.57 10.75 1.75
N SER A 179 -4.60 9.93 2.08
CA SER A 179 -3.32 9.80 1.42
C SER A 179 -3.04 8.32 1.24
N LEU A 180 -3.16 7.84 -0.01
CA LEU A 180 -3.06 6.41 -0.33
C LEU A 180 -1.87 6.19 -1.24
N TYR A 181 -1.07 5.20 -0.90
CA TYR A 181 0.00 4.70 -1.75
C TYR A 181 -0.06 3.18 -1.77
N ALA A 182 -0.83 2.64 -2.71
CA ALA A 182 -1.17 1.23 -2.73
C ALA A 182 -1.77 0.80 -1.38
N ASP A 183 -1.11 -0.12 -0.66
CA ASP A 183 -1.52 -0.66 0.63
C ASP A 183 -1.22 0.25 1.82
N ASP A 184 -0.31 1.22 1.68
CA ASP A 184 -0.06 2.25 2.69
C ASP A 184 -1.18 3.30 2.66
N THR A 185 -1.90 3.43 3.78
CA THR A 185 -3.02 4.38 3.90
C THR A 185 -2.83 5.31 5.09
N ALA A 186 -2.82 6.61 4.85
CA ALA A 186 -2.82 7.63 5.88
C ALA A 186 -4.16 8.38 5.90
N ILE A 187 -4.78 8.42 7.08
CA ILE A 187 -6.01 9.13 7.40
C ILE A 187 -5.63 10.33 8.26
N ILE A 188 -5.93 11.54 7.79
CA ILE A 188 -5.47 12.77 8.42
C ILE A 188 -6.67 13.64 8.77
N ALA A 189 -6.70 14.16 9.99
CA ALA A 189 -7.70 15.13 10.44
C ALA A 189 -7.02 16.35 11.06
N GLN A 190 -7.67 17.50 10.94
CA GLN A 190 -7.22 18.77 11.52
C GLN A 190 -8.31 19.36 12.41
N GLY A 191 -7.91 20.04 13.47
CA GLY A 191 -8.84 20.72 14.38
C GLY A 191 -8.11 21.70 15.28
N LYS A 192 -8.85 22.64 15.88
CA LYS A 192 -8.30 23.58 16.88
C LYS A 192 -8.10 22.91 18.23
N THR A 193 -8.90 21.89 18.52
CA THR A 193 -8.88 21.14 19.78
C THR A 193 -8.67 19.64 19.53
N PRO A 194 -8.12 18.89 20.51
CA PRO A 194 -8.03 17.43 20.43
C PRO A 194 -9.36 16.74 20.12
N GLN A 195 -10.45 17.24 20.70
CA GLN A 195 -11.78 16.69 20.55
C GLN A 195 -12.28 16.79 19.10
N GLU A 196 -12.02 17.89 18.40
CA GLU A 196 -12.43 18.09 17.01
C GLU A 196 -11.82 17.05 16.07
N PHE A 197 -10.48 16.91 16.06
CA PHE A 197 -9.83 15.97 15.14
C PHE A 197 -10.05 14.52 15.57
N VAL A 198 -10.13 14.21 16.87
CA VAL A 198 -10.41 12.84 17.33
C VAL A 198 -11.83 12.43 16.96
N SER A 199 -12.83 13.31 17.12
CA SER A 199 -14.20 13.02 16.71
C SER A 199 -14.29 12.77 15.20
N ALA A 200 -13.59 13.57 14.39
CA ALA A 200 -13.51 13.36 12.95
C ALA A 200 -12.88 11.99 12.60
N LEU A 201 -11.74 11.65 13.21
CA LEU A 201 -11.05 10.38 12.99
C LEU A 201 -11.89 9.18 13.43
N GLN A 202 -12.52 9.24 14.62
CA GLN A 202 -13.32 8.14 15.14
C GLN A 202 -14.57 7.89 14.31
N SER A 203 -15.25 8.97 13.88
CA SER A 203 -16.40 8.88 12.97
C SER A 203 -16.00 8.25 11.63
N TYR A 204 -14.85 8.67 11.09
CA TYR A 204 -14.32 8.10 9.86
C TYR A 204 -13.98 6.61 10.01
N ILE A 205 -13.29 6.24 11.09
CA ILE A 205 -12.90 4.85 11.35
C ILE A 205 -14.14 3.96 11.45
N LYS A 206 -15.23 4.40 12.08
CA LYS A 206 -16.46 3.62 12.13
C LYS A 206 -17.00 3.29 10.73
N ASN A 207 -17.00 4.26 9.82
CA ASN A 207 -17.40 4.04 8.43
C ASN A 207 -16.42 3.14 7.68
N LEU A 208 -15.12 3.31 7.95
CA LEU A 208 -14.07 2.49 7.38
C LEU A 208 -14.17 1.03 7.82
N GLU A 209 -14.44 0.75 9.10
CA GLU A 209 -14.62 -0.61 9.64
C GLU A 209 -15.76 -1.36 8.93
N ILE A 210 -16.88 -0.69 8.72
CA ILE A 210 -18.02 -1.25 7.97
C ILE A 210 -17.60 -1.58 6.54
N TRP A 211 -16.89 -0.66 5.88
CA TRP A 211 -16.39 -0.86 4.53
C TRP A 211 -15.36 -2.01 4.45
N LEU A 212 -14.36 -2.04 5.33
CA LEU A 212 -13.36 -3.09 5.43
C LEU A 212 -14.02 -4.46 5.62
N THR A 213 -15.00 -4.56 6.51
CA THR A 213 -15.77 -5.79 6.76
C THR A 213 -16.56 -6.21 5.53
N SER A 214 -17.27 -5.28 4.90
CA SER A 214 -18.09 -5.53 3.70
C SER A 214 -17.26 -6.05 2.52
N TRP A 215 -16.04 -5.53 2.37
CA TRP A 215 -15.10 -5.90 1.31
C TRP A 215 -14.11 -6.99 1.70
N LYS A 216 -14.18 -7.53 2.93
CA LYS A 216 -13.27 -8.53 3.49
C LYS A 216 -11.79 -8.11 3.44
N ILE A 217 -11.52 -6.81 3.63
CA ILE A 217 -10.17 -6.27 3.71
C ILE A 217 -9.71 -6.36 5.16
N GLN A 218 -8.58 -7.02 5.39
CA GLN A 218 -8.02 -7.17 6.72
C GLN A 218 -6.89 -6.18 6.95
N LEU A 219 -6.88 -5.54 8.13
CA LEU A 219 -5.78 -4.69 8.59
C LEU A 219 -4.87 -5.46 9.55
N ASN A 220 -3.61 -5.07 9.61
CA ASN A 220 -2.72 -5.41 10.72
C ASN A 220 -2.90 -4.35 11.81
N VAL A 221 -3.86 -4.57 12.71
CA VAL A 221 -4.21 -3.61 13.78
C VAL A 221 -2.99 -3.26 14.64
N ASP A 222 -2.16 -4.25 15.00
CA ASP A 222 -0.94 -4.05 15.81
C ASP A 222 0.12 -3.17 15.15
N LYS A 223 0.09 -3.07 13.82
CA LYS A 223 1.00 -2.22 13.04
C LYS A 223 0.40 -0.87 12.69
N THR A 224 -0.86 -0.65 13.02
CA THR A 224 -1.49 0.65 12.83
C THR A 224 -0.85 1.64 13.80
N GLU A 225 -0.37 2.76 13.27
CA GLU A 225 0.30 3.78 14.07
C GLU A 225 -0.48 5.09 14.01
N ALA A 226 -0.52 5.84 15.11
CA ALA A 226 -1.10 7.17 15.15
C ALA A 226 -0.13 8.19 15.71
N ILE A 227 -0.22 9.43 15.24
CA ILE A 227 0.61 10.55 15.70
C ILE A 227 -0.19 11.85 15.70
N VAL A 228 0.15 12.73 16.64
CA VAL A 228 -0.32 14.11 16.66
C VAL A 228 0.87 15.03 16.39
N PHE A 229 0.82 15.80 15.32
CA PHE A 229 1.87 16.75 14.91
C PHE A 229 1.79 18.05 15.71
N SER A 230 1.93 17.93 17.03
CA SER A 230 1.92 19.03 18.00
C SER A 230 2.61 18.57 19.29
N ARG A 231 2.89 19.49 20.23
CA ARG A 231 3.44 19.21 21.56
C ARG A 231 2.40 18.77 22.59
N ILE A 232 1.11 18.75 22.22
CA ILE A 232 0.02 18.34 23.13
C ILE A 232 0.15 16.86 23.51
N SER A 233 0.20 16.57 24.81
CA SER A 233 0.33 15.22 25.35
C SER A 233 -1.01 14.55 25.69
N ASN A 234 -2.03 15.33 26.06
CA ASN A 234 -3.32 14.81 26.48
C ASN A 234 -4.34 14.83 25.32
N CYS A 235 -4.43 13.73 24.59
CA CYS A 235 -5.38 13.55 23.49
C CYS A 235 -6.23 12.30 23.75
N PRO A 236 -7.56 12.37 23.55
CA PRO A 236 -8.38 11.17 23.61
C PRO A 236 -7.90 10.10 22.61
N ILE A 237 -8.09 8.84 22.97
CA ILE A 237 -7.63 7.70 22.16
C ILE A 237 -8.67 7.36 21.10
N VAL A 238 -8.19 7.10 19.89
CA VAL A 238 -9.01 6.59 18.78
C VAL A 238 -8.99 5.07 18.82
N HIS A 239 -10.14 4.44 18.59
CA HIS A 239 -10.30 2.98 18.59
C HIS A 239 -10.58 2.47 17.18
N LEU A 240 -9.92 1.37 16.82
CA LEU A 240 -10.11 0.62 15.57
C LEU A 240 -10.46 -0.83 15.90
N PHE A 241 -11.62 -1.28 15.47
CA PHE A 241 -12.24 -2.55 15.85
C PHE A 241 -12.26 -2.76 17.37
N GLY A 242 -12.57 -1.69 18.12
CA GLY A 242 -12.53 -1.67 19.59
C GLY A 242 -11.13 -1.68 20.21
N THR A 243 -10.07 -1.80 19.41
CA THR A 243 -8.68 -1.77 19.89
C THR A 243 -8.17 -0.32 19.96
N PRO A 244 -7.61 0.14 21.09
CA PRO A 244 -7.07 1.49 21.21
C PRO A 244 -5.83 1.65 20.32
N ILE A 245 -5.75 2.76 19.58
CA ILE A 245 -4.56 3.15 18.82
C ILE A 245 -3.78 4.21 19.61
N PRO A 246 -2.65 3.85 20.25
CA PRO A 246 -1.88 4.79 21.05
C PRO A 246 -1.18 5.84 20.18
N TRP A 247 -1.12 7.07 20.67
CA TRP A 247 -0.38 8.17 20.03
C TRP A 247 1.13 7.97 20.21
N LYS A 248 1.85 7.83 19.11
CA LYS A 248 3.32 7.72 19.08
C LYS A 248 3.97 9.10 18.94
N ASN A 249 5.24 9.17 19.31
CA ASN A 249 6.07 10.36 19.10
C ASN A 249 6.72 10.39 17.70
N GLU A 250 6.81 9.24 17.06
CA GLU A 250 7.28 9.09 15.70
C GLU A 250 6.60 7.91 15.02
N VAL A 251 6.47 7.99 13.70
CA VAL A 251 5.83 6.97 12.85
C VAL A 251 6.61 6.82 11.56
N LYS A 252 6.53 5.64 10.93
CA LYS A 252 7.17 5.41 9.63
C LYS A 252 6.11 5.45 8.53
N TYR A 253 6.30 6.33 7.54
CA TYR A 253 5.42 6.44 6.38
C TYR A 253 6.24 6.55 5.09
N LEU A 254 5.96 5.66 4.13
CA LEU A 254 6.64 5.61 2.83
C LEU A 254 8.18 5.61 2.91
N GLY A 255 8.73 4.96 3.95
CA GLY A 255 10.17 4.86 4.18
C GLY A 255 10.78 5.99 5.02
N VAL A 256 10.04 7.06 5.31
CA VAL A 256 10.51 8.20 6.09
C VAL A 256 9.93 8.16 7.51
N THR A 257 10.76 8.50 8.50
CA THR A 257 10.29 8.62 9.89
C THR A 257 9.84 10.05 10.14
N LEU A 258 8.58 10.21 10.53
CA LEU A 258 7.97 11.50 10.86
C LEU A 258 7.85 11.63 12.37
N ASP A 259 8.46 12.67 12.95
CA ASP A 259 8.27 13.04 14.34
C ASP A 259 7.20 14.13 14.51
N ARG A 260 6.72 14.32 15.74
CA ARG A 260 5.66 15.29 16.08
C ARG A 260 5.95 16.72 15.65
N GLY A 261 7.22 17.11 15.55
CA GLY A 261 7.66 18.43 15.13
C GLY A 261 7.98 18.55 13.64
N LEU A 262 7.91 17.44 12.88
CA LEU A 262 8.43 17.32 11.52
C LEU A 262 9.89 17.79 11.41
N THR A 263 10.72 17.48 12.41
CA THR A 263 12.15 17.84 12.41
C THR A 263 13.00 16.88 11.58
N PHE A 264 12.50 15.67 11.33
CA PHE A 264 13.17 14.57 10.63
C PHE A 264 14.49 14.13 11.28
N LYS A 265 14.79 14.58 12.51
CA LYS A 265 16.05 14.26 13.21
C LYS A 265 16.24 12.76 13.36
N SER A 266 15.23 12.04 13.87
CA SER A 266 15.33 10.59 14.05
C SER A 266 15.52 9.84 12.73
N HIS A 267 14.93 10.34 11.62
CA HIS A 267 15.16 9.79 10.29
C HIS A 267 16.61 9.98 9.83
N ILE A 268 17.15 11.20 9.99
CA ILE A 268 18.53 11.54 9.61
C ILE A 268 19.53 10.72 10.42
N ASP A 269 19.32 10.59 11.74
CA ASP A 269 20.23 9.83 12.59
C ASP A 269 20.24 8.33 12.22
N ARG A 270 19.06 7.75 11.96
CA ARG A 270 18.93 6.35 11.51
C ARG A 270 19.55 6.08 10.16
N THR A 271 19.51 7.04 9.24
CA THR A 271 20.12 6.90 7.90
C THR A 271 21.62 7.19 7.90
N ARG A 272 22.13 7.94 8.88
CA ARG A 272 23.58 8.19 9.06
C ARG A 272 24.35 6.99 9.60
N VAL A 273 23.75 6.18 10.48
CA VAL A 273 24.43 5.01 11.10
C VAL A 273 24.94 4.00 10.06
N PRO A 274 24.15 3.59 9.03
CA PRO A 274 24.65 2.72 7.97
C PRO A 274 25.86 3.28 7.18
N LEU A 275 26.00 4.61 7.08
CA LEU A 275 27.06 5.25 6.29
C LEU A 275 28.42 5.31 7.01
N ARG A 276 28.46 5.11 8.33
CA ARG A 276 29.69 5.14 9.14
C ARG A 276 30.29 3.75 9.43
N GLY A 277 29.64 2.68 8.96
CA GLY A 277 29.98 1.29 9.29
C GLY A 277 30.88 0.54 8.30
N THR A 278 31.41 1.19 7.26
CA THR A 278 32.38 0.57 6.34
C THR A 278 33.79 1.11 6.62
N PRO A 279 34.72 0.29 7.16
CA PRO A 279 36.13 0.66 7.21
C PRO A 279 36.67 0.78 5.80
N SER A 280 37.26 1.93 5.51
CA SER A 280 37.95 2.25 4.27
C SER A 280 39.24 1.43 4.14
N SER A 281 39.23 0.41 3.26
CA SER A 281 40.43 -0.02 2.54
C SER A 281 40.30 0.51 1.11
N GLY A 282 41.13 1.48 0.78
CA GLY A 282 40.98 2.33 -0.39
C GLY A 282 41.20 1.62 -1.72
N VAL A 283 40.40 2.00 -2.72
CA VAL A 283 40.80 2.29 -4.09
C VAL A 283 39.87 3.40 -4.61
N THR A 284 40.48 4.40 -5.23
CA THR A 284 39.88 5.55 -5.90
C THR A 284 38.76 5.19 -6.88
N GLY A 285 37.60 5.82 -6.71
CA GLY A 285 36.51 5.80 -7.68
C GLY A 285 35.25 6.40 -7.06
N PHE A 286 34.93 7.65 -7.42
CA PHE A 286 33.63 8.23 -7.10
C PHE A 286 32.55 7.45 -7.85
N THR A 287 31.97 6.44 -7.18
CA THR A 287 30.69 5.87 -7.56
C THR A 287 29.68 6.22 -6.49
N THR A 288 28.69 7.01 -6.90
CA THR A 288 27.45 7.26 -6.17
C THR A 288 26.89 5.95 -5.59
N PRO A 289 26.38 5.95 -4.34
CA PRO A 289 25.69 4.79 -3.83
C PRO A 289 24.41 4.61 -4.64
N ARG A 290 24.42 3.64 -5.56
CA ARG A 290 23.19 3.06 -6.08
C ARG A 290 22.49 2.41 -4.90
N TYR A 291 21.48 3.09 -4.37
CA TYR A 291 20.39 2.40 -3.70
C TYR A 291 19.99 1.21 -4.59
N PRO A 292 19.68 0.03 -4.03
CA PRO A 292 19.01 -0.98 -4.83
C PRO A 292 17.72 -0.34 -5.30
N SER A 293 17.73 0.07 -6.57
CA SER A 293 16.55 0.14 -7.39
C SER A 293 15.85 -1.18 -7.13
N ILE A 294 14.81 -1.13 -6.30
CA ILE A 294 13.68 -2.01 -6.53
C ILE A 294 13.29 -1.63 -7.95
N CYS A 295 13.80 -2.41 -8.91
CA CYS A 295 13.34 -2.39 -10.27
C CYS A 295 11.82 -2.50 -10.16
N SER A 296 11.16 -1.36 -10.28
CA SER A 296 9.91 -1.30 -11.02
C SER A 296 10.27 -1.78 -12.41
N PRO A 297 9.79 -2.94 -12.88
CA PRO A 297 9.77 -3.22 -14.30
C PRO A 297 8.61 -2.45 -14.98
N PHE A 298 8.03 -1.47 -14.31
CA PHE A 298 6.93 -0.63 -14.79
C PHE A 298 7.42 0.82 -14.88
N GLU A 299 8.38 1.05 -15.77
CA GLU A 299 8.39 2.29 -16.52
C GLU A 299 7.18 2.23 -17.48
N PHE A 300 6.28 3.19 -17.33
CA PHE A 300 5.10 3.37 -18.18
C PHE A 300 5.43 4.20 -19.41
#